data_AF-A0A3M0LXW0-F1
#
_entry.id   AF-A0A3M0LXW0-F1
#
_cell.length_a   1.000
_cell.length_b   1.000
_cell.length_c   1.000
_cell.angle_alpha   90.00
_cell.angle_beta   90.00
_cell.angle_gamma   90.00
#
_symmetry.space_group_name_H-M   'P 1'
#
loop_
_entity.id
_entity.type
_entity.pdbx_description
1 polymer ?
#
loop_
_entity_poly.entity_id
_entity_poly.type
_entity_poly.pdbx_seq_one_letter_code
_entity_poly.pdbx_strand_id
1 'polypeptide(L)'
;MSQVDPNWNDVFKEQLLEEIDSERHTAWKYIVNQLIEGKRIPSYFKPHPLHAKLKLIKQIKKGLGNPQGMIIKIIDIHLNGQTGDHLLIYSQSKTIVYLVAIGTHSELF
;
A
#
# COMPACT_ATOMS: atom_id res chain seq x y z
N MET A 1 6.87 -25.12 -3.61
CA MET A 1 5.67 -24.26 -3.57
C MET A 1 5.86 -23.34 -2.39
N SER A 2 6.04 -22.03 -2.59
CA SER A 2 6.10 -21.10 -1.47
C SER A 2 4.74 -21.10 -0.77
N GLN A 3 4.73 -21.32 0.53
CA GLN A 3 3.52 -21.17 1.34
C GLN A 3 3.14 -19.68 1.26
N VAL A 4 1.94 -19.39 0.76
CA VAL A 4 1.38 -18.04 0.80
C VAL A 4 1.26 -17.63 2.26
N ASP A 5 1.77 -16.45 2.63
CA ASP A 5 1.67 -15.95 4.00
C ASP A 5 0.19 -16.02 4.45
N PRO A 6 -0.13 -16.79 5.51
CA PRO A 6 -1.51 -16.99 5.96
C PRO A 6 -2.20 -15.66 6.32
N ASN A 7 -1.42 -14.62 6.67
CA ASN A 7 -1.92 -13.31 7.05
C ASN A 7 -2.46 -12.50 5.84
N TRP A 8 -2.24 -12.94 4.60
CA TRP A 8 -2.88 -12.31 3.43
C TRP A 8 -4.40 -12.48 3.45
N ASN A 9 -4.93 -13.54 4.08
CA ASN A 9 -6.38 -13.68 4.23
C ASN A 9 -6.95 -12.51 5.04
N ASP A 10 -6.28 -12.09 6.11
CA ASP A 10 -6.71 -10.98 6.95
C ASP A 10 -6.78 -9.67 6.15
N VAL A 11 -5.80 -9.46 5.27
CA VAL A 11 -5.72 -8.26 4.42
C VAL A 11 -6.87 -8.19 3.41
N PHE A 12 -7.20 -9.32 2.77
CA PHE A 12 -8.10 -9.34 1.61
C PHE A 12 -9.51 -9.85 1.90
N LYS A 13 -9.73 -10.55 3.01
CA LYS A 13 -11.00 -11.22 3.32
C LYS A 13 -11.59 -10.83 4.66
N GLU A 14 -10.75 -10.56 5.66
CA GLU A 14 -11.27 -10.13 6.97
C GLU A 14 -11.67 -8.66 6.93
N GLN A 15 -12.79 -8.37 7.59
CA GLN A 15 -13.29 -7.00 7.72
C GLN A 15 -12.59 -6.30 8.87
N LEU A 16 -12.31 -5.01 8.68
CA LEU A 16 -11.85 -4.15 9.76
C LEU A 16 -12.91 -4.05 10.86
N LEU A 17 -12.46 -3.77 12.07
CA LEU A 17 -13.33 -3.44 13.19
C LEU A 17 -14.10 -2.15 12.87
N GLU A 18 -15.35 -2.07 13.32
CA GLU A 18 -16.25 -0.95 13.07
C GLU A 18 -15.69 0.39 13.59
N GLU A 19 -14.87 0.35 14.62
CA GLU A 19 -14.15 1.51 15.17
C GLU A 19 -13.07 2.09 14.22
N ILE A 20 -12.60 1.29 13.26
CA ILE A 20 -11.60 1.68 12.24
C ILE A 20 -12.32 2.08 10.96
N ASP A 21 -13.33 1.30 10.57
CA ASP A 21 -14.14 1.51 9.38
C ASP A 21 -15.59 1.11 9.64
N SER A 22 -16.47 2.11 9.72
CA SER A 22 -17.91 1.89 9.92
C SER A 22 -18.56 1.11 8.77
N GLU A 23 -17.98 1.16 7.57
CA GLU A 23 -18.45 0.40 6.41
C GLU A 23 -17.92 -1.04 6.38
N ARG A 24 -17.06 -1.41 7.35
CA ARG A 24 -16.50 -2.76 7.55
C ARG A 24 -15.87 -3.34 6.27
N HIS A 25 -15.13 -2.54 5.54
CA HIS A 25 -14.34 -3.02 4.43
C HIS A 25 -13.20 -3.92 4.91
N THR A 26 -12.62 -4.68 3.98
CA THR A 26 -11.34 -5.33 4.19
C THR A 26 -10.23 -4.29 4.27
N ALA A 27 -9.12 -4.63 4.92
CA ALA A 27 -7.98 -3.72 5.05
C ALA A 27 -7.50 -3.21 3.67
N TRP A 28 -7.42 -4.10 2.68
CA TRP A 28 -7.07 -3.72 1.32
C TRP A 28 -8.04 -2.70 0.72
N LYS A 29 -9.34 -2.98 0.78
CA LYS A 29 -10.37 -2.13 0.18
C LYS A 29 -10.40 -0.76 0.88
N TYR A 30 -10.28 -0.74 2.20
CA TYR A 30 -10.20 0.49 2.97
C TYR A 30 -9.01 1.35 2.56
N ILE A 31 -7.79 0.78 2.52
CA ILE A 31 -6.58 1.52 2.15
C ILE A 31 -6.67 2.07 0.73
N VAL A 32 -7.12 1.27 -0.23
CA VAL A 32 -7.30 1.75 -1.62
C VAL A 32 -8.29 2.92 -1.68
N ASN A 33 -9.40 2.86 -0.94
CA ASN A 33 -10.35 3.98 -0.87
C ASN A 33 -9.70 5.23 -0.26
N GLN A 34 -8.94 5.11 0.85
CA GLN A 34 -8.22 6.25 1.45
C GLN A 34 -7.26 6.89 0.44
N LEU A 35 -6.52 6.08 -0.33
CA LEU A 35 -5.62 6.56 -1.37
C LEU A 35 -6.38 7.28 -2.49
N ILE A 36 -7.45 6.69 -3.02
CA ILE A 36 -8.25 7.28 -4.11
C ILE A 36 -8.86 8.62 -3.66
N GLU A 37 -9.35 8.69 -2.44
CA GLU A 37 -9.99 9.90 -1.88
C GLU A 37 -8.96 10.95 -1.40
N GLY A 38 -7.67 10.63 -1.46
CA GLY A 38 -6.60 11.53 -0.97
C GLY A 38 -6.65 11.75 0.54
N LYS A 39 -7.27 10.84 1.29
CA LYS A 39 -7.36 10.88 2.74
C LYS A 39 -6.09 10.30 3.39
N ARG A 40 -5.87 10.67 4.65
CA ARG A 40 -4.73 10.17 5.41
C ARG A 40 -4.98 8.71 5.83
N ILE A 41 -3.97 7.86 5.63
CA ILE A 41 -3.99 6.49 6.18
C ILE A 41 -3.96 6.56 7.71
N PRO A 42 -4.91 5.89 8.41
CA PRO A 42 -4.94 5.87 9.87
C PRO A 42 -3.67 5.29 10.50
N SER A 43 -3.32 5.76 11.71
CA SER A 43 -2.16 5.27 12.46
C SER A 43 -2.26 3.78 12.83
N TYR A 44 -3.47 3.21 12.85
CA TYR A 44 -3.70 1.77 13.00
C TYR A 44 -2.82 0.94 12.06
N PHE A 45 -2.67 1.39 10.81
CA PHE A 45 -1.88 0.69 9.78
C PHE A 45 -0.39 1.01 9.81
N LYS A 46 0.09 1.75 10.82
CA LYS A 46 1.50 2.14 11.00
C LYS A 46 2.16 2.61 9.69
N PRO A 47 1.63 3.65 9.02
CA PRO A 47 2.17 4.11 7.75
C PRO A 47 3.59 4.68 7.93
N HIS A 48 4.57 4.07 7.28
CA HIS A 48 5.97 4.47 7.33
C HIS A 48 6.44 4.91 5.93
N PRO A 49 6.57 6.23 5.65
CA PRO A 49 7.09 6.69 4.38
C PRO A 49 8.52 6.18 4.14
N LEU A 50 8.75 5.55 3.00
CA LEU A 50 10.07 5.04 2.62
C LEU A 50 10.75 5.96 1.61
N HIS A 51 12.06 6.13 1.78
CA HIS A 51 12.90 6.78 0.78
C HIS A 51 13.30 5.75 -0.28
N ALA A 52 12.64 5.82 -1.43
CA ALA A 52 12.92 4.93 -2.55
C ALA A 52 14.30 5.19 -3.15
N LYS A 53 15.04 4.11 -3.49
CA LYS A 53 16.27 4.22 -4.29
C LYS A 53 15.92 4.86 -5.65
N LEU A 54 16.74 5.80 -6.13
CA LEU A 54 16.55 6.48 -7.42
C LEU A 54 16.34 5.53 -8.61
N LYS A 55 16.96 4.34 -8.57
CA LYS A 55 16.80 3.30 -9.59
C LYS A 55 15.35 2.78 -9.67
N LEU A 56 14.72 2.51 -8.53
CA LEU A 56 13.32 2.05 -8.46
C LEU A 56 12.36 3.14 -8.97
N ILE A 57 12.56 4.38 -8.53
CA ILE A 57 11.79 5.54 -9.02
C ILE A 57 11.88 5.65 -10.55
N LYS A 58 13.08 5.50 -11.13
CA LYS A 58 13.28 5.52 -12.58
C LYS A 58 12.55 4.37 -13.29
N GLN A 59 12.59 3.16 -12.73
CA GLN A 59 11.88 2.00 -13.30
C GLN A 59 10.36 2.20 -13.29
N ILE A 60 9.80 2.67 -12.17
CA ILE A 60 8.37 2.99 -12.06
C ILE A 60 8.00 4.06 -13.09
N LYS A 61 8.73 5.19 -13.13
CA LYS A 61 8.46 6.26 -14.10
C LYS A 61 8.52 5.77 -15.54
N LYS A 62 9.49 4.91 -15.88
CA LYS A 62 9.59 4.31 -17.22
C LYS A 62 8.36 3.47 -17.55
N GLY A 63 7.91 2.63 -16.62
CA GLY A 63 6.69 1.81 -16.79
C GLY A 63 5.42 2.64 -16.98
N LEU A 64 5.40 3.86 -16.45
CA LEU A 64 4.29 4.80 -16.58
C LEU A 64 4.39 5.74 -17.80
N GLY A 65 5.34 5.52 -18.71
CA GLY A 65 5.54 6.37 -19.89
C GLY A 65 6.30 7.68 -19.62
N ASN A 66 7.12 7.73 -18.56
CA ASN A 66 7.90 8.90 -18.14
C ASN A 66 7.08 10.20 -17.98
N PRO A 67 6.03 10.19 -17.13
CA PRO A 67 5.24 11.38 -16.90
C PRO A 67 6.10 12.49 -16.27
N GLN A 68 6.07 13.68 -16.86
CA GLN A 68 6.76 14.85 -16.33
C GLN A 68 6.12 15.29 -15.01
N GLY A 69 6.94 15.74 -14.06
CA GLY A 69 6.48 16.28 -12.77
C GLY A 69 5.87 15.26 -11.79
N MET A 70 5.81 13.97 -12.15
CA MET A 70 5.26 12.95 -11.27
C MET A 70 6.17 12.70 -10.06
N ILE A 71 5.60 12.81 -8.85
CA ILE A 71 6.25 12.46 -7.59
C ILE A 71 5.88 11.02 -7.25
N ILE A 72 6.88 10.14 -7.22
CA ILE A 72 6.71 8.77 -6.73
C ILE A 72 6.85 8.82 -5.22
N LYS A 73 5.76 8.51 -4.53
CA LYS A 73 5.80 8.21 -3.09
C LYS A 73 6.00 6.70 -2.94
N ILE A 74 6.56 6.27 -1.82
CA ILE A 74 6.54 4.87 -1.40
C ILE A 74 6.22 4.93 0.08
N ILE A 75 5.30 4.09 0.51
CA ILE A 75 4.97 3.93 1.91
C ILE A 75 5.12 2.44 2.25
N ASP A 76 5.42 2.18 3.49
CA ASP A 76 5.23 0.90 4.15
C ASP A 76 3.90 1.00 4.95
N ILE A 77 3.05 -0.02 4.85
CA ILE A 77 1.75 -0.07 5.53
C ILE A 77 1.53 -1.48 6.08
N HIS A 78 1.38 -1.59 7.40
CA HIS A 78 1.04 -2.84 8.06
C HIS A 78 -0.46 -3.12 7.90
N LEU A 79 -0.84 -3.79 6.81
CA LEU A 79 -2.23 -3.97 6.40
C LEU A 79 -3.08 -4.80 7.38
N ASN A 80 -2.48 -5.63 8.24
CA ASN A 80 -3.20 -6.37 9.28
C ASN A 80 -3.20 -5.65 10.66
N GLY A 81 -2.67 -4.41 10.74
CA GLY A 81 -2.74 -3.55 11.92
C GLY A 81 -1.90 -3.96 13.14
N GLN A 82 -1.31 -5.15 13.16
CA GLN A 82 -0.61 -5.68 14.33
C GLN A 82 0.90 -5.72 14.11
N THR A 83 1.37 -6.77 13.44
CA THR A 83 2.77 -7.18 13.29
C THR A 83 3.09 -7.63 11.87
N GLY A 84 2.14 -7.47 10.93
CA GLY A 84 2.27 -7.99 9.59
C GLY A 84 3.45 -7.38 8.85
N ASP A 85 4.24 -8.26 8.27
CA ASP A 85 5.26 -7.94 7.28
C ASP A 85 4.58 -7.73 5.93
N HIS A 86 3.60 -6.82 5.84
CA HIS A 86 2.95 -6.48 4.58
C HIS A 86 3.32 -5.05 4.21
N LEU A 87 3.55 -4.83 2.94
CA LEU A 87 4.05 -3.59 2.36
C LEU A 87 3.20 -3.23 1.15
N LEU A 88 2.93 -1.94 0.97
CA LEU A 88 2.28 -1.41 -0.22
C LEU A 88 3.10 -0.29 -0.86
N ILE A 89 3.75 -0.60 -1.98
CA ILE A 89 4.39 0.40 -2.82
C ILE A 89 3.32 0.99 -3.76
N TYR A 90 3.04 2.28 -3.60
CA TYR A 90 2.13 3.01 -4.50
C TYR A 90 2.65 4.40 -4.79
N SER A 91 2.32 4.95 -5.95
CA SER A 91 2.50 6.36 -6.28
C SER A 91 1.16 7.05 -6.45
N GLN A 92 1.07 8.34 -6.15
CA GLN A 92 -0.18 9.09 -6.25
C GLN A 92 0.02 10.47 -6.87
N SER A 93 -0.85 10.81 -7.82
CA SER A 93 -1.07 12.17 -8.30
C SER A 93 -2.40 12.72 -7.76
N LYS A 94 -2.80 13.92 -8.17
CA LYS A 94 -4.12 14.47 -7.81
C LYS A 94 -5.30 13.65 -8.35
N THR A 95 -5.09 12.84 -9.39
CA THR A 95 -6.17 12.19 -10.14
C THR A 95 -5.99 10.68 -10.28
N ILE A 96 -4.80 10.14 -10.04
CA ILE A 96 -4.49 8.72 -10.25
C ILE A 96 -3.66 8.18 -9.10
N VAL A 97 -4.06 7.02 -8.60
CA VAL A 97 -3.27 6.17 -7.70
C VAL A 97 -2.70 5.01 -8.52
N TYR A 98 -1.39 4.86 -8.50
CA TYR A 98 -0.66 3.78 -9.13
C TYR A 98 -0.21 2.80 -8.06
N LEU A 99 -0.85 1.65 -8.00
CA LEU A 99 -0.43 0.54 -7.16
C LEU A 99 0.73 -0.16 -7.88
N VAL A 100 1.92 -0.15 -7.28
CA VAL A 100 3.15 -0.66 -7.90
C VAL A 100 3.40 -2.11 -7.47
N ALA A 101 3.36 -2.37 -6.17
CA ALA A 101 3.56 -3.70 -5.61
C ALA A 101 2.94 -3.81 -4.22
N ILE A 102 2.48 -5.01 -3.89
CA ILE A 102 2.06 -5.42 -2.55
C ILE A 102 2.76 -6.75 -2.25
N GLY A 103 3.32 -6.89 -1.06
CA GLY A 103 4.15 -8.04 -0.70
C GLY A 103 4.68 -7.92 0.72
N THR A 104 5.50 -8.86 1.15
CA THR A 104 6.28 -8.76 2.39
C THR A 104 7.62 -8.07 2.19
N HIS A 105 8.34 -7.71 3.27
CA HIS A 105 9.71 -7.18 3.14
C HIS A 105 10.58 -8.13 2.31
N SER A 106 10.52 -9.43 2.59
CA SER A 106 11.29 -10.45 1.84
C SER A 106 10.87 -10.63 0.38
N GLU A 107 9.62 -10.33 0.04
CA GLU A 107 9.13 -10.40 -1.34
C GLU A 107 9.51 -9.16 -2.16
N LEU A 108 9.67 -8.00 -1.49
CA LEU A 108 9.89 -6.72 -2.14
C LEU A 108 11.34 -6.20 -2.05
N PHE A 109 12.17 -6.71 -1.13
CA PHE A 109 13.54 -6.26 -0.87
C PHE A 109 14.52 -7.42 -0.61
#